data_AF-A0A926CE42-F1
#
_entry.id   AF-A0A926CE42-F1
#
_cell.length_a   1.000
_cell.length_b   1.000
_cell.length_c   1.000
_cell.angle_alpha   90.00
_cell.angle_beta   90.00
_cell.angle_gamma   90.00
#
_symmetry.space_group_name_H-M   'P 1'
#
loop_
_entity.id
_entity.type
_entity.pdbx_description
1 polymer ?
#
loop_
_entity_poly.entity_id
_entity_poly.type
_entity_poly.pdbx_seq_one_letter_code
_entity_poly.pdbx_strand_id
1 'polypeptide(L)'
;MPLRLFRMNLRAKLLVLALLLAWLPLVGVGWLGLSSLDLARSTAVETATGALRDQAESTLAKRAADKAELYNTILHNVQDDVQGVASYARALIAAGPAPLGVDGIYWAVPGGPSEANQRAYSATVARAQQFNSLLRSVVTQNDLISLGYIAFEDGGVVAFDHDIISKLPREYDPRKRPWYQTARTTGRTVWVDTYVDA
;
A
#
# COMPACT_ATOMS: atom_id res chain seq x y z
N MET A 1 65.46 -2.07 -47.54
CA MET A 1 65.25 -3.52 -47.38
C MET A 1 64.54 -4.05 -48.62
N PRO A 2 65.21 -4.75 -49.54
CA PRO A 2 64.55 -5.21 -50.76
C PRO A 2 63.86 -6.55 -50.51
N LEU A 3 62.57 -6.62 -50.88
CA LEU A 3 61.79 -7.85 -50.96
C LEU A 3 62.45 -8.79 -51.99
N ARG A 4 62.94 -9.95 -51.53
CA ARG A 4 63.39 -11.05 -52.39
C ARG A 4 62.20 -11.51 -53.24
N LEU A 5 62.25 -11.23 -54.54
CA LEU A 5 61.33 -11.76 -55.54
C LEU A 5 61.57 -13.27 -55.72
N PHE A 6 60.62 -14.06 -55.23
CA PHE A 6 60.56 -15.52 -55.35
C PHE A 6 60.54 -15.93 -56.84
N ARG A 7 61.56 -16.65 -57.34
CA ARG A 7 61.50 -17.30 -58.66
C ARG A 7 60.72 -18.62 -58.55
N MET A 8 59.46 -18.62 -58.96
CA MET A 8 58.58 -19.79 -58.93
C MET A 8 58.55 -20.55 -60.28
N ASN A 9 58.56 -21.89 -60.20
CA ASN A 9 58.33 -22.81 -61.34
C ASN A 9 56.91 -22.66 -61.91
N LEU A 10 56.72 -22.96 -63.21
CA LEU A 10 55.44 -22.78 -63.93
C LEU A 10 54.25 -23.50 -63.25
N ARG A 11 54.49 -24.71 -62.73
CA ARG A 11 53.50 -25.47 -61.93
C ARG A 11 53.10 -24.75 -60.64
N ALA A 12 54.04 -24.09 -59.97
CA ALA A 12 53.75 -23.34 -58.76
C ALA A 12 52.94 -22.07 -59.07
N LYS A 13 53.15 -21.43 -60.22
CA LYS A 13 52.31 -20.30 -60.68
C LYS A 13 50.87 -20.71 -60.95
N LEU A 14 50.66 -21.85 -61.60
CA LEU A 14 49.32 -22.40 -61.84
C LEU A 14 48.62 -22.79 -60.54
N LEU A 15 49.33 -23.39 -59.59
CA LEU A 15 48.79 -23.71 -58.25
C LEU A 15 48.38 -22.45 -57.49
N VAL A 16 49.20 -21.40 -57.49
CA VAL A 16 48.85 -20.14 -56.82
C VAL A 16 47.65 -19.45 -57.49
N LEU A 17 47.55 -19.51 -58.82
CA LEU A 17 46.39 -18.98 -59.54
C LEU A 17 45.11 -19.73 -59.17
N ALA A 18 45.16 -21.07 -59.15
CA ALA A 18 44.03 -21.90 -58.74
C ALA A 18 43.66 -21.68 -57.27
N LEU A 19 44.65 -21.48 -56.39
CA LEU A 19 44.44 -21.18 -54.98
C LEU A 19 43.75 -19.82 -54.79
N LEU A 20 44.21 -18.77 -55.48
CA LEU A 20 43.58 -17.45 -55.45
C LEU A 20 42.16 -17.47 -56.01
N LEU A 21 41.94 -18.21 -57.09
CA LEU A 21 40.63 -18.37 -57.71
C LEU A 21 39.66 -19.15 -56.80
N ALA A 22 40.15 -20.13 -56.06
CA ALA A 22 39.37 -20.89 -55.07
C ALA A 22 39.14 -20.09 -53.77
N TRP A 23 40.02 -19.17 -53.41
CA TRP A 23 39.92 -18.41 -52.16
C TRP A 23 38.88 -17.28 -52.23
N LEU A 24 38.75 -16.62 -53.39
CA LEU A 24 37.75 -15.59 -53.64
C LEU A 24 36.31 -16.00 -53.25
N PRO A 25 35.76 -17.13 -53.72
CA PRO A 25 34.41 -17.56 -53.33
C PRO A 25 34.32 -17.96 -51.85
N LEU A 26 35.37 -18.55 -51.27
CA LEU A 26 35.40 -18.91 -49.83
C LEU A 26 35.36 -17.67 -48.93
N VAL A 27 36.11 -16.62 -49.27
CA VAL A 27 36.09 -15.34 -48.54
C VAL A 27 34.74 -14.65 -48.72
N GLY A 28 34.18 -14.67 -49.93
CA GLY A 28 32.87 -14.10 -50.21
C GLY A 28 31.75 -14.74 -49.39
N VAL A 29 31.72 -16.08 -49.34
CA VAL A 29 30.74 -16.83 -48.52
C VAL A 29 30.97 -16.61 -47.03
N GLY A 30 32.23 -16.58 -46.57
CA GLY A 30 32.55 -16.29 -45.17
C GLY A 30 32.09 -14.91 -44.74
N TRP A 31 32.33 -13.89 -45.56
CA TRP A 31 31.91 -12.51 -45.29
C TRP A 31 30.38 -12.36 -45.25
N LEU A 32 29.68 -12.96 -46.23
CA LEU A 32 28.22 -12.96 -46.28
C LEU A 32 27.60 -13.74 -45.11
N GLY A 33 28.21 -14.87 -44.73
CA GLY A 33 27.79 -15.66 -43.58
C GLY A 33 27.90 -14.87 -42.27
N LEU A 34 29.06 -14.26 -41.99
CA LEU A 34 29.26 -13.47 -40.77
C LEU A 34 28.33 -12.25 -40.70
N SER A 35 28.19 -11.50 -41.80
CA SER A 35 27.30 -10.33 -41.82
C SER A 35 25.83 -10.70 -41.63
N SER A 36 25.37 -11.84 -42.18
CA SER A 36 24.02 -12.34 -41.94
C SER A 36 23.79 -12.77 -40.48
N LEU A 37 24.80 -13.37 -39.84
CA LEU A 37 24.74 -13.77 -38.43
C LEU A 37 24.73 -12.57 -37.49
N ASP A 38 25.49 -11.52 -37.78
CA ASP A 38 25.48 -10.29 -36.98
C ASP A 38 24.13 -9.55 -37.10
N LEU A 39 23.54 -9.51 -38.29
CA LEU A 39 22.20 -8.95 -38.48
C LEU A 39 21.13 -9.78 -37.76
N ALA A 40 21.19 -11.10 -37.87
CA ALA A 40 20.26 -11.99 -37.19
C ALA A 40 20.40 -11.89 -35.66
N ARG A 41 21.64 -11.82 -35.16
CA ARG A 41 21.93 -11.66 -33.73
C ARG A 41 21.41 -10.33 -33.20
N SER A 42 21.70 -9.22 -33.87
CA SER A 42 21.23 -7.90 -33.43
C SER A 42 19.70 -7.82 -33.41
N THR A 43 19.05 -8.31 -34.48
CA THR A 43 17.59 -8.38 -34.55
C THR A 43 16.99 -9.27 -33.46
N ALA A 44 17.60 -10.44 -33.21
CA ALA A 44 17.17 -11.35 -32.16
C ALA A 44 17.34 -10.75 -30.77
N VAL A 45 18.45 -10.05 -30.51
CA VAL A 45 18.72 -9.36 -29.23
C VAL A 45 17.72 -8.23 -29.02
N GLU A 46 17.47 -7.40 -30.03
CA GLU A 46 16.52 -6.29 -29.94
C GLU A 46 15.10 -6.79 -29.72
N THR A 47 14.66 -7.78 -30.50
CA THR A 47 13.32 -8.38 -30.37
C THR A 47 13.12 -9.04 -29.01
N ALA A 48 14.12 -9.80 -28.54
CA ALA A 48 14.07 -10.42 -27.23
C ALA A 48 14.06 -9.38 -26.11
N THR A 49 14.84 -8.31 -26.24
CA THR A 49 14.89 -7.24 -25.24
C THR A 49 13.56 -6.48 -25.19
N GLY A 50 12.96 -6.16 -26.34
CA GLY A 50 11.63 -5.56 -26.42
C GLY A 50 10.56 -6.45 -25.79
N ALA A 51 10.50 -7.73 -26.19
CA ALA A 51 9.54 -8.68 -25.65
C ALA A 51 9.68 -8.87 -24.13
N LEU A 52 10.92 -8.97 -23.62
CA LEU A 52 11.17 -9.07 -22.18
C LEU A 52 10.76 -7.80 -21.43
N ARG A 53 11.01 -6.63 -22.03
CA ARG A 53 10.59 -5.35 -21.47
C ARG A 53 9.07 -5.25 -21.40
N ASP A 54 8.37 -5.52 -22.49
CA ASP A 54 6.91 -5.46 -22.55
C ASP A 54 6.28 -6.44 -21.56
N GLN A 55 6.84 -7.65 -21.45
CA GLN A 55 6.41 -8.65 -20.47
C GLN A 55 6.65 -8.18 -19.03
N ALA A 56 7.79 -7.54 -18.75
CA ALA A 56 8.10 -6.99 -17.44
C ALA A 56 7.14 -5.84 -17.08
N GLU A 57 6.91 -4.90 -18.00
CA GLU A 57 5.97 -3.79 -17.82
C GLU A 57 4.55 -4.30 -17.60
N SER A 58 4.08 -5.25 -18.41
CA SER A 58 2.76 -5.88 -18.22
C SER A 58 2.64 -6.60 -16.88
N THR A 59 3.70 -7.29 -16.44
CA THR A 59 3.71 -8.00 -15.16
C THR A 59 3.67 -7.02 -13.99
N LEU A 60 4.41 -5.90 -14.06
CA LEU A 60 4.40 -4.86 -13.04
C LEU A 60 3.03 -4.16 -12.98
N ALA A 61 2.45 -3.81 -14.13
CA ALA A 61 1.14 -3.20 -14.20
C ALA A 61 0.07 -4.11 -13.59
N LYS A 62 0.08 -5.40 -13.95
CA LYS A 62 -0.84 -6.39 -13.37
C LYS A 62 -0.65 -6.51 -11.86
N ARG A 63 0.58 -6.66 -11.38
CA ARG A 63 0.85 -6.73 -9.92
C ARG A 63 0.43 -5.48 -9.17
N ALA A 64 0.59 -4.30 -9.77
CA ALA A 64 0.13 -3.04 -9.17
C ALA A 64 -1.40 -3.00 -9.08
N ALA A 65 -2.10 -3.41 -10.13
CA ALA A 65 -3.56 -3.52 -10.14
C ALA A 65 -4.06 -4.52 -9.10
N ASP A 66 -3.49 -5.73 -9.07
CA ASP A 66 -3.86 -6.79 -8.12
C ASP A 66 -3.67 -6.30 -6.66
N LYS A 67 -2.58 -5.57 -6.38
CA LYS A 67 -2.34 -4.98 -5.05
C LYS A 67 -3.33 -3.85 -4.73
N ALA A 68 -3.65 -3.00 -5.70
CA ALA A 68 -4.62 -1.93 -5.51
C ALA A 68 -6.01 -2.48 -5.19
N GLU A 69 -6.43 -3.54 -5.89
CA GLU A 69 -7.69 -4.25 -5.63
C GLU A 69 -7.71 -4.90 -4.24
N LEU A 70 -6.61 -5.55 -3.85
CA LEU A 70 -6.46 -6.11 -2.51
C LEU A 70 -6.60 -5.03 -1.42
N TYR A 71 -5.87 -3.91 -1.53
CA TYR A 71 -5.96 -2.83 -0.56
C TYR A 71 -7.33 -2.16 -0.56
N ASN A 72 -7.94 -1.99 -1.73
CA ASN A 72 -9.28 -1.44 -1.83
C ASN A 72 -10.30 -2.32 -1.10
N THR A 73 -10.22 -3.65 -1.27
CA THR A 73 -11.08 -4.61 -0.57
C THR A 73 -10.89 -4.53 0.94
N ILE A 74 -9.63 -4.49 1.39
CA ILE A 74 -9.29 -4.36 2.81
C ILE A 74 -9.88 -3.08 3.41
N LEU A 75 -9.68 -1.93 2.75
CA LEU A 75 -10.19 -0.65 3.23
C LEU A 75 -11.73 -0.61 3.22
N HIS A 76 -12.38 -1.20 2.22
CA HIS A 76 -13.84 -1.32 2.21
C HIS A 76 -14.37 -2.11 3.40
N ASN A 77 -13.75 -3.25 3.74
CA ASN A 77 -14.15 -4.04 4.89
C ASN A 77 -14.02 -3.25 6.21
N VAL A 78 -12.92 -2.52 6.40
CA VAL A 78 -12.75 -1.65 7.59
C VAL A 78 -13.80 -0.54 7.62
N GLN A 79 -14.12 0.04 6.46
CA GLN A 79 -15.17 1.05 6.36
C GLN A 79 -16.54 0.48 6.74
N ASP A 80 -16.87 -0.74 6.30
CA ASP A 80 -18.11 -1.43 6.63
C ASP A 80 -18.19 -1.75 8.14
N ASP A 81 -17.08 -2.18 8.76
CA ASP A 81 -16.99 -2.39 10.22
C ASP A 81 -17.32 -1.09 10.98
N VAL A 82 -16.71 0.04 10.59
CA VAL A 82 -16.95 1.35 11.20
C VAL A 82 -18.39 1.80 10.98
N GLN A 83 -18.96 1.57 9.79
CA GLN A 83 -20.37 1.88 9.51
C GLN A 83 -21.33 1.03 10.36
N GLY A 84 -20.99 -0.25 10.58
CA GLY A 84 -21.72 -1.15 11.47
C GLY A 84 -21.72 -0.63 12.91
N VAL A 85 -20.56 -0.25 13.44
CA VAL A 85 -20.43 0.36 14.77
C VAL A 85 -21.24 1.66 14.87
N ALA A 86 -21.13 2.54 13.88
CA ALA A 86 -21.88 3.81 13.86
C ALA A 86 -23.40 3.58 13.82
N SER A 87 -23.86 2.60 13.05
CA SER A 87 -25.28 2.24 12.95
C SER A 87 -25.81 1.65 14.27
N TYR A 88 -25.04 0.75 14.88
CA TYR A 88 -25.35 0.20 16.20
C TYR A 88 -25.37 1.30 17.26
N ALA A 89 -24.40 2.21 17.25
CA ALA A 89 -24.35 3.34 18.17
C ALA A 89 -25.57 4.25 18.04
N ARG A 90 -26.01 4.55 16.81
CA ARG A 90 -27.25 5.31 16.57
C ARG A 90 -28.47 4.59 17.14
N ALA A 91 -28.60 3.29 16.91
CA ALA A 91 -29.71 2.49 17.45
C ALA A 91 -29.70 2.47 18.99
N LEU A 92 -28.52 2.29 19.60
CA LEU A 92 -28.37 2.28 21.05
C LEU A 92 -28.68 3.65 21.68
N ILE A 93 -28.24 4.74 21.04
CA ILE A 93 -28.57 6.11 21.46
C ILE A 93 -30.08 6.36 21.38
N ALA A 94 -30.73 5.89 20.31
CA ALA A 94 -32.17 6.04 20.11
C ALA A 94 -33.00 5.19 21.08
N ALA A 95 -32.46 4.09 21.60
CA ALA A 95 -33.14 3.18 22.53
C ALA A 95 -33.39 3.79 23.93
N GLY A 96 -32.83 4.97 24.23
CA GLY A 96 -33.05 5.66 25.50
C GLY A 96 -31.78 5.77 26.33
N PRO A 97 -31.86 6.18 27.61
CA PRO A 97 -30.70 6.46 28.46
C PRO A 97 -29.87 5.19 28.75
N ALA A 98 -28.55 5.36 28.87
CA ALA A 98 -27.66 4.30 29.28
C ALA A 98 -27.87 3.95 30.77
N PRO A 99 -27.96 2.67 31.17
CA PRO A 99 -27.85 2.29 32.57
C PRO A 99 -26.63 2.92 33.25
N LEU A 100 -26.88 3.52 34.41
CA LEU A 100 -25.84 4.08 35.27
C LEU A 100 -25.13 2.97 36.04
N GLY A 101 -23.85 3.18 36.37
CA GLY A 101 -23.05 2.22 37.13
C GLY A 101 -22.41 1.12 36.29
N VAL A 102 -22.35 1.28 34.96
CA VAL A 102 -21.52 0.45 34.09
C VAL A 102 -20.07 0.91 34.25
N ASP A 103 -19.20 0.04 34.77
CA ASP A 103 -17.77 0.32 34.80
C ASP A 103 -17.18 0.19 33.39
N GLY A 104 -16.32 1.14 33.03
CA GLY A 104 -15.71 1.19 31.72
C GLY A 104 -14.69 2.32 31.59
N ILE A 105 -13.89 2.24 30.53
CA ILE A 105 -12.79 3.15 30.25
C ILE A 105 -13.34 4.36 29.50
N TYR A 106 -13.08 5.56 30.02
CA TYR A 106 -13.45 6.80 29.36
C TYR A 106 -12.41 7.90 29.63
N TRP A 107 -12.37 8.86 28.71
CA TRP A 107 -11.75 10.17 28.91
C TRP A 107 -12.86 11.23 28.86
N ALA A 108 -12.70 12.31 29.62
CA ALA A 108 -13.58 13.48 29.57
C ALA A 108 -12.74 14.75 29.68
N VAL A 109 -13.19 15.83 29.05
CA VAL A 109 -12.51 17.13 29.07
C VAL A 109 -13.05 17.99 30.22
N PRO A 110 -12.18 18.66 31.00
CA PRO A 110 -10.71 18.62 30.94
C PRO A 110 -10.11 17.50 31.80
N GLY A 111 -8.94 16.99 31.37
CA GLY A 111 -8.03 16.23 32.24
C GLY A 111 -8.39 14.78 32.52
N GLY A 112 -9.36 14.18 31.80
CA GLY A 112 -9.61 12.75 31.82
C GLY A 112 -10.65 12.29 32.85
N PRO A 113 -10.59 11.02 33.29
CA PRO A 113 -11.55 10.49 34.25
C PRO A 113 -11.35 11.15 35.62
N SER A 114 -12.36 11.89 36.09
CA SER A 114 -12.36 12.51 37.41
C SER A 114 -13.76 12.47 38.00
N GLU A 115 -13.89 12.47 39.33
CA GLU A 115 -15.22 12.52 39.98
C GLU A 115 -16.03 13.74 39.53
N ALA A 116 -15.37 14.88 39.28
CA ALA A 116 -16.03 16.08 38.77
C ALA A 116 -16.61 15.84 37.38
N ASN A 117 -15.83 15.26 36.46
CA ASN A 117 -16.29 14.95 35.10
C ASN A 117 -17.37 13.85 35.11
N GLN A 118 -17.25 12.85 35.97
CA GLN A 118 -18.25 11.79 36.11
C GLN A 118 -19.59 12.32 36.63
N ARG A 119 -19.57 13.27 37.58
CA ARG A 119 -20.80 13.91 38.07
C ARG A 119 -21.40 14.85 37.02
N ALA A 120 -20.58 15.65 36.35
CA ALA A 120 -21.01 16.61 35.35
C ALA A 120 -21.60 15.96 34.09
N TYR A 121 -20.99 14.86 33.64
CA TYR A 121 -21.33 14.19 32.37
C TYR A 121 -21.80 12.74 32.58
N SER A 122 -22.47 12.45 33.70
CA SER A 122 -22.81 11.09 34.13
C SER A 122 -23.53 10.24 33.07
N ALA A 123 -24.49 10.82 32.36
CA ALA A 123 -25.22 10.14 31.29
C ALA A 123 -24.33 9.83 30.07
N THR A 124 -23.47 10.78 29.67
CA THR A 124 -22.56 10.64 28.53
C THR A 124 -21.42 9.68 28.86
N VAL A 125 -20.91 9.69 30.09
CA VAL A 125 -19.91 8.74 30.59
C VAL A 125 -20.49 7.32 30.63
N ALA A 126 -21.67 7.13 31.22
CA ALA A 126 -22.32 5.81 31.24
C ALA A 126 -22.55 5.26 29.83
N ARG A 127 -22.92 6.14 28.89
CA ARG A 127 -23.07 5.78 27.49
C ARG A 127 -21.74 5.40 26.83
N ALA A 128 -20.69 6.18 27.04
CA ALA A 128 -19.37 5.87 26.51
C ALA A 128 -18.90 4.50 27.02
N GLN A 129 -19.12 4.21 28.30
CA GLN A 129 -18.72 2.96 28.93
C GLN A 129 -19.42 1.73 28.34
N GLN A 130 -20.69 1.87 27.93
CA GLN A 130 -21.40 0.79 27.22
C GLN A 130 -20.76 0.40 25.89
N PHE A 131 -20.08 1.32 25.22
CA PHE A 131 -19.43 1.05 23.95
C PHE A 131 -18.08 0.34 24.10
N ASN A 132 -17.48 0.30 25.29
CA ASN A 132 -16.15 -0.32 25.46
C ASN A 132 -16.12 -1.78 24.99
N SER A 133 -17.14 -2.57 25.29
CA SER A 133 -17.19 -3.99 24.91
C SER A 133 -17.37 -4.19 23.40
N LEU A 134 -18.23 -3.38 22.77
CA LEU A 134 -18.41 -3.37 21.32
C LEU A 134 -17.11 -3.02 20.61
N LEU A 135 -16.48 -1.91 21.03
CA LEU A 135 -15.23 -1.43 20.45
C LEU A 135 -14.14 -2.50 20.56
N ARG A 136 -14.02 -3.13 21.74
CA ARG A 136 -13.10 -4.26 21.95
C ARG A 136 -13.38 -5.42 21.01
N SER A 137 -14.64 -5.82 20.88
CA SER A 137 -15.01 -6.92 19.98
C SER A 137 -14.58 -6.63 18.54
N VAL A 138 -14.84 -5.42 18.03
CA VAL A 138 -14.50 -5.03 16.65
C VAL A 138 -13.00 -4.99 16.44
N VAL A 139 -12.26 -4.36 17.35
CA VAL A 139 -10.80 -4.27 17.27
C VAL A 139 -10.15 -5.65 17.34
N THR A 140 -10.62 -6.54 18.23
CA THR A 140 -10.06 -7.91 18.34
C THR A 140 -10.38 -8.82 17.15
N GLN A 141 -11.39 -8.49 16.34
CA GLN A 141 -11.76 -9.27 15.15
C GLN A 141 -11.01 -8.81 13.90
N ASN A 142 -10.36 -7.64 13.93
CA ASN A 142 -9.72 -7.06 12.77
C ASN A 142 -8.34 -6.51 13.13
N ASP A 143 -7.30 -7.30 12.84
CA ASP A 143 -5.88 -6.99 13.13
C ASP A 143 -5.37 -5.70 12.46
N LEU A 144 -6.13 -5.12 11.52
CA LEU A 144 -5.78 -3.87 10.86
C LEU A 144 -6.24 -2.64 11.64
N ILE A 145 -7.10 -2.81 12.65
CA ILE A 145 -7.57 -1.74 13.52
C ILE A 145 -6.72 -1.76 14.79
N SER A 146 -5.94 -0.71 15.01
CA SER A 146 -5.06 -0.62 16.19
C SER A 146 -5.75 -0.05 17.43
N LEU A 147 -6.77 0.78 17.25
CA LEU A 147 -7.49 1.47 18.31
C LEU A 147 -8.92 1.78 17.86
N GLY A 148 -9.90 1.40 18.69
CA GLY A 148 -11.31 1.68 18.47
C GLY A 148 -11.80 2.71 19.49
N TYR A 149 -12.46 3.77 19.03
CA TYR A 149 -12.99 4.80 19.93
C TYR A 149 -14.28 5.44 19.43
N ILE A 150 -15.08 5.95 20.38
CA ILE A 150 -16.28 6.73 20.11
C ILE A 150 -16.30 7.97 20.98
N ALA A 151 -16.45 9.14 20.36
CA ALA A 151 -16.43 10.42 21.05
C ALA A 151 -17.77 11.15 20.96
N PHE A 152 -18.09 11.86 22.03
CA PHE A 152 -19.31 12.61 22.23
C PHE A 152 -19.02 14.11 22.28
N GLU A 153 -19.95 14.91 21.78
CA GLU A 153 -19.85 16.38 21.79
C GLU A 153 -19.87 16.91 23.24
N ASP A 154 -20.75 16.33 24.06
CA ASP A 154 -20.93 16.69 25.46
C ASP A 154 -19.72 16.23 26.30
N GLY A 155 -19.17 17.16 27.07
CA GLY A 155 -17.98 16.96 27.90
C GLY A 155 -16.70 16.53 27.18
N GLY A 156 -16.69 16.46 25.83
CA GLY A 156 -15.58 15.86 25.09
C GLY A 156 -15.30 14.43 25.52
N VAL A 157 -16.36 13.70 25.91
CA VAL A 157 -16.22 12.33 26.43
C VAL A 157 -15.84 11.39 25.29
N VAL A 158 -14.91 10.46 25.53
CA VAL A 158 -14.56 9.41 24.57
C VAL A 158 -14.35 8.09 25.29
N ALA A 159 -14.83 7.00 24.69
CA ALA A 159 -14.54 5.64 25.11
C ALA A 159 -13.57 4.97 24.14
N PHE A 160 -12.76 4.06 24.67
CA PHE A 160 -11.74 3.31 23.94
C PHE A 160 -11.98 1.79 24.08
N ASP A 161 -11.43 0.99 23.19
CA ASP A 161 -11.51 -0.47 23.26
C ASP A 161 -10.63 -1.07 24.38
N HIS A 162 -9.49 -0.42 24.67
CA HIS A 162 -8.56 -0.75 25.75
C HIS A 162 -8.04 0.50 26.46
N ASP A 163 -7.31 0.31 27.57
CA ASP A 163 -6.84 1.43 28.39
C ASP A 163 -5.62 2.11 27.77
N ILE A 164 -5.82 3.34 27.33
CA ILE A 164 -4.76 4.24 26.86
C ILE A 164 -4.73 5.56 27.64
N ILE A 165 -5.52 5.68 28.71
CA ILE A 165 -5.76 6.95 29.41
C ILE A 165 -4.45 7.56 29.93
N SER A 166 -3.54 6.72 30.42
CA SER A 166 -2.22 7.13 30.90
C SER A 166 -1.29 7.70 29.82
N LYS A 167 -1.58 7.44 28.54
CA LYS A 167 -0.80 7.93 27.40
C LYS A 167 -1.33 9.26 26.87
N LEU A 168 -2.56 9.63 27.18
CA LEU A 168 -3.19 10.83 26.67
C LEU A 168 -2.65 12.08 27.38
N PRO A 169 -2.34 13.17 26.65
CA PRO A 169 -1.99 14.44 27.26
C PRO A 169 -3.19 15.03 28.00
N ARG A 170 -2.94 15.83 29.05
CA ARG A 170 -4.02 16.42 29.87
C ARG A 170 -4.97 17.32 29.07
N GLU A 171 -4.44 17.92 28.01
CA GLU A 171 -5.14 18.81 27.08
C GLU A 171 -5.84 18.06 25.95
N TYR A 172 -5.81 16.72 25.94
CA TYR A 172 -6.49 15.91 24.93
C TYR A 172 -7.97 16.26 24.85
N ASP A 173 -8.42 16.64 23.66
CA ASP A 173 -9.82 16.91 23.35
C ASP A 173 -10.16 16.22 22.02
N PRO A 174 -11.04 15.19 22.03
CA PRO A 174 -11.40 14.46 20.82
C PRO A 174 -12.07 15.37 19.77
N ARG A 175 -12.74 16.45 20.20
CA ARG A 175 -13.48 17.36 19.31
C ARG A 175 -12.57 18.24 18.46
N LYS A 176 -11.29 18.35 18.84
CA LYS A 176 -10.27 19.10 18.09
C LYS A 176 -9.53 18.23 17.06
N ARG A 177 -9.83 16.93 17.00
CA ARG A 177 -9.10 15.98 16.15
C ARG A 177 -9.66 15.98 14.71
N PRO A 178 -8.80 15.76 13.69
CA PRO A 178 -9.22 15.78 12.29
C PRO A 178 -10.36 14.79 11.98
N TRP A 179 -10.30 13.57 12.54
CA TRP A 179 -11.33 12.55 12.37
C TRP A 179 -12.69 13.02 12.88
N TYR A 180 -12.74 13.73 14.02
CA TYR A 180 -13.98 14.21 14.60
C TYR A 180 -14.59 15.32 13.76
N GLN A 181 -13.77 16.33 13.43
CA GLN A 181 -14.22 17.51 12.68
C GLN A 181 -14.67 17.13 11.26
N THR A 182 -13.93 16.24 10.60
CA THR A 182 -14.24 15.81 9.24
C THR A 182 -15.50 14.96 9.20
N ALA A 183 -15.65 13.98 10.12
CA ALA A 183 -16.86 13.17 10.20
C ALA A 183 -18.09 14.00 10.55
N ARG A 184 -17.96 14.96 11.48
CA ARG A 184 -19.04 15.90 11.84
C ARG A 184 -19.46 16.77 10.66
N THR A 185 -18.50 17.30 9.91
CA THR A 185 -18.78 18.22 8.78
C THR A 185 -19.42 17.48 7.61
N THR A 186 -18.98 16.26 7.33
CA THR A 186 -19.45 15.49 6.17
C THR A 186 -20.67 14.63 6.45
N GLY A 187 -20.94 14.31 7.72
CA GLY A 187 -22.08 13.47 8.14
C GLY A 187 -21.99 12.00 7.68
N ARG A 188 -20.84 11.56 7.18
CA ARG A 188 -20.61 10.21 6.65
C ARG A 188 -19.26 9.65 7.13
N THR A 189 -19.04 8.36 6.90
CA THR A 189 -17.72 7.75 7.13
C THR A 189 -16.69 8.38 6.21
N VAL A 190 -15.54 8.73 6.78
CA VAL A 190 -14.44 9.41 6.08
C VAL A 190 -13.12 8.76 6.41
N TRP A 191 -12.24 8.71 5.42
CA TRP A 191 -10.82 8.51 5.62
C TRP A 191 -10.16 9.88 5.80
N VAL A 192 -9.32 10.02 6.81
CA VAL A 192 -8.50 11.22 7.02
C VAL A 192 -7.05 10.91 6.67
N ASP A 193 -6.31 11.92 6.22
CA ASP A 193 -4.88 11.77 5.95
C ASP A 193 -4.12 11.37 7.22
N THR A 194 -2.94 10.78 7.03
CA THR A 194 -2.07 10.37 8.15
C THR A 194 -1.74 11.58 9.03
N TYR A 195 -1.98 11.44 10.34
CA TYR A 195 -1.70 12.46 11.34
C TYR A 195 -1.00 11.82 12.55
N VAL A 196 -0.35 12.63 13.38
CA VAL A 196 0.26 12.16 14.63
C VAL A 196 -0.82 11.94 15.67
N ASP A 197 -1.00 10.69 16.08
CA ASP A 197 -1.94 10.39 17.16
C ASP A 197 -1.40 10.86 18.52
N ALA A 198 -2.32 11.19 19.43
CA ALA A 198 -2.01 11.87 20.70
C ALA A 198 -1.30 10.99 21.72
#